data_AF-A0A939ETL2-F1
#
_entry.id   AF-A0A939ETL2-F1
#
_cell.length_a   1.000
_cell.length_b   1.000
_cell.length_c   1.000
_cell.angle_alpha   90.00
_cell.angle_beta   90.00
_cell.angle_gamma   90.00
#
_symmetry.space_group_name_H-M   'P 1'
#
loop_
_entity.id
_entity.type
_entity.pdbx_description
1 polymer ?
#
loop_
_entity_poly.entity_id
_entity_poly.type
_entity_poly.pdbx_seq_one_letter_code
_entity_poly.pdbx_strand_id
1 'polypeptide(L)'
;MEQLLRLKAIWERRKIRSEWTVSESDILKFETDRNVRFPEDLRSYFTLVNGMDGEVDDGWYEFYSLNKVDDVVTLLGNYGIPRHGESIAIIKNPENCFVLADYSINLIAYVIRLNPIDSERNEVYAICGGVHKVIAESFSDFISLYLNSPDKLMI
;
A
#
# COMPACT_ATOMS: atom_id res chain seq x y z
N MET A 1 6.69 -13.31 -7.05
CA MET A 1 5.98 -13.60 -8.33
C MET A 1 4.74 -14.49 -8.16
N GLU A 2 4.85 -15.71 -7.60
CA GLU A 2 3.71 -16.64 -7.45
C GLU A 2 2.48 -16.04 -6.74
N GLN A 3 2.70 -15.32 -5.64
CA GLN A 3 1.61 -14.69 -4.88
C GLN A 3 0.88 -13.60 -5.65
N LEU A 4 1.59 -12.82 -6.47
CA LEU A 4 0.99 -11.77 -7.29
C LEU A 4 0.15 -12.36 -8.43
N LEU A 5 0.57 -13.49 -9.00
CA LEU A 5 -0.24 -14.24 -9.97
C LEU A 5 -1.50 -14.80 -9.33
N ARG A 6 -1.39 -15.33 -8.10
CA ARG A 6 -2.56 -15.78 -7.33
C ARG A 6 -3.50 -14.61 -7.00
N LEU A 7 -2.96 -13.46 -6.60
CA LEU A 7 -3.72 -12.23 -6.35
C LEU A 7 -4.51 -11.82 -7.58
N LYS A 8 -3.83 -11.70 -8.72
CA LYS A 8 -4.43 -11.38 -10.02
C LYS A 8 -5.59 -12.33 -10.35
N ALA A 9 -5.37 -13.64 -10.25
CA ALA A 9 -6.42 -14.63 -10.53
C ALA A 9 -7.63 -14.52 -9.58
N ILE A 10 -7.42 -14.15 -8.30
CA ILE A 10 -8.52 -13.94 -7.35
C ILE A 10 -9.32 -12.70 -7.73
N TRP A 11 -8.64 -11.58 -8.00
CA TRP A 11 -9.30 -10.31 -8.36
C TRP A 11 -10.04 -10.40 -9.70
N GLU A 12 -9.46 -11.06 -10.71
CA GLU A 12 -10.12 -11.35 -11.98
C GLU A 12 -11.38 -12.19 -11.80
N ARG A 13 -11.31 -13.26 -10.98
CA ARG A 13 -12.48 -14.10 -10.68
C ARG A 13 -13.59 -13.33 -9.97
N ARG A 14 -13.21 -12.38 -9.11
CA ARG A 14 -14.13 -11.48 -8.39
C ARG A 14 -14.62 -10.32 -9.25
N LYS A 15 -14.10 -10.16 -10.47
CA LYS A 15 -14.39 -9.05 -11.39
C LYS A 15 -14.06 -7.68 -10.79
N ILE A 16 -13.07 -7.64 -9.90
CA ILE A 16 -12.52 -6.38 -9.39
C ILE A 16 -11.84 -5.68 -10.55
N ARG A 17 -12.21 -4.43 -10.80
CA ARG A 17 -11.53 -3.59 -11.80
C ARG A 17 -10.11 -3.34 -11.37
N SER A 18 -9.23 -3.37 -12.34
CA SER A 18 -7.84 -2.99 -12.18
C SER A 18 -7.46 -2.28 -13.46
N GLU A 19 -6.83 -1.11 -13.34
CA GLU A 19 -6.10 -0.52 -14.45
C GLU A 19 -4.89 -1.39 -14.70
N TRP A 20 -5.08 -2.45 -15.49
CA TRP A 20 -4.06 -3.47 -15.66
C TRP A 20 -2.78 -2.81 -16.22
N THR A 21 -1.74 -2.87 -15.38
CA THR A 21 -0.34 -2.58 -15.67
C THR A 21 0.02 -1.09 -15.74
N VAL A 22 1.00 -0.70 -14.92
CA VAL A 22 1.72 0.57 -14.99
C VAL A 22 2.99 0.37 -15.79
N SER A 23 3.38 1.36 -16.60
CA SER A 23 4.63 1.29 -17.34
C SER A 23 5.85 1.51 -16.43
N GLU A 24 7.00 0.92 -16.77
CA GLU A 24 8.25 1.20 -16.06
C GLU A 24 8.61 2.69 -16.03
N SER A 25 8.23 3.45 -17.07
CA SER A 25 8.41 4.90 -17.11
C SER A 25 7.60 5.63 -16.03
N ASP A 26 6.38 5.19 -15.74
CA ASP A 26 5.54 5.80 -14.71
C ASP A 26 6.10 5.52 -13.31
N ILE A 27 6.61 4.30 -13.09
CA ILE A 27 7.29 3.94 -11.83
C ILE A 27 8.55 4.79 -11.66
N LEU A 28 9.39 4.88 -12.70
CA LEU A 28 10.60 5.70 -12.66
C LEU A 28 10.28 7.18 -12.42
N LYS A 29 9.18 7.67 -12.99
CA LYS A 29 8.70 9.03 -12.75
C LYS A 29 8.32 9.23 -11.28
N PHE A 30 7.55 8.31 -10.69
CA PHE A 30 7.19 8.36 -9.28
C PHE A 30 8.43 8.36 -8.39
N GLU A 31 9.35 7.41 -8.61
CA GLU A 31 10.61 7.29 -7.88
C GLU A 31 11.45 8.57 -7.93
N THR A 32 11.54 9.18 -9.12
CA THR A 32 12.31 10.41 -9.34
C THR A 32 11.65 11.61 -8.66
N ASP A 33 10.35 11.80 -8.88
CA ASP A 33 9.60 12.95 -8.35
C ASP A 33 9.55 12.93 -6.81
N ARG A 34 9.51 11.73 -6.20
CA ARG A 34 9.42 11.56 -4.75
C ARG A 34 10.77 11.26 -4.08
N ASN A 35 11.85 11.12 -4.85
CA ASN A 35 13.18 10.74 -4.37
C ASN A 35 13.17 9.44 -3.53
N VAL A 36 12.51 8.41 -4.04
CA VAL A 36 12.41 7.08 -3.43
C VAL A 36 12.71 5.97 -4.44
N ARG A 37 12.92 4.76 -3.94
CA ARG A 37 13.07 3.54 -4.71
C ARG A 37 12.04 2.52 -4.31
N PHE A 38 11.40 1.92 -5.31
CA PHE A 38 10.47 0.82 -5.13
C PHE A 38 11.27 -0.48 -5.02
N PRO A 39 11.02 -1.29 -3.99
CA PRO A 39 11.54 -2.66 -3.98
C PRO A 39 10.97 -3.44 -5.17
N GLU A 40 11.69 -4.49 -5.58
CA GLU A 40 11.35 -5.30 -6.75
C GLU A 40 9.94 -5.90 -6.68
N ASP A 41 9.48 -6.26 -5.49
CA ASP A 41 8.16 -6.84 -5.27
C ASP A 41 7.02 -5.84 -5.46
N LEU A 42 7.18 -4.61 -4.97
CA LEU A 42 6.24 -3.52 -5.19
C LEU A 42 6.23 -3.10 -6.67
N ARG A 43 7.40 -3.02 -7.32
CA ARG A 43 7.49 -2.77 -8.76
C ARG A 43 6.72 -3.82 -9.55
N SER A 44 6.99 -5.09 -9.28
CA SER A 44 6.30 -6.23 -9.91
C SER A 44 4.79 -6.16 -9.73
N TYR A 45 4.31 -5.71 -8.57
CA TYR A 45 2.89 -5.53 -8.30
C TYR A 45 2.26 -4.45 -9.18
N PHE A 46 2.86 -3.27 -9.28
CA PHE A 46 2.31 -2.20 -10.13
C PHE A 46 2.39 -2.57 -11.63
N THR A 47 3.41 -3.30 -12.06
CA THR A 47 3.48 -3.75 -13.46
C THR A 47 2.51 -4.88 -13.80
N LEU A 48 2.03 -5.65 -12.82
CA LEU A 48 1.19 -6.83 -13.07
C LEU A 48 -0.29 -6.64 -12.70
N VAL A 49 -0.57 -5.91 -11.62
CA VAL A 49 -1.92 -5.82 -11.01
C VAL A 49 -2.35 -4.38 -10.75
N ASN A 50 -1.47 -3.47 -10.30
CA ASN A 50 -1.79 -2.03 -10.16
C ASN A 50 -3.12 -1.69 -9.44
N GLY A 51 -3.35 -2.23 -8.25
CA GLY A 51 -4.51 -1.80 -7.45
C GLY A 51 -5.87 -2.22 -7.99
N MET A 52 -6.91 -1.61 -7.40
CA MET A 52 -8.32 -1.93 -7.62
C MET A 52 -9.11 -0.82 -8.32
N ASP A 53 -8.45 0.22 -8.84
CA ASP A 53 -9.10 1.32 -9.57
C ASP A 53 -10.30 1.95 -8.82
N GLY A 54 -10.16 2.14 -7.50
CA GLY A 54 -11.22 2.68 -6.66
C GLY A 54 -12.30 1.68 -6.24
N GLU A 55 -12.25 0.43 -6.69
CA GLU A 55 -13.13 -0.63 -6.20
C GLU A 55 -12.65 -1.20 -4.87
N VAL A 56 -13.60 -1.76 -4.13
CA VAL A 56 -13.39 -2.37 -2.83
C VAL A 56 -13.79 -3.83 -2.92
N ASP A 57 -13.01 -4.73 -2.33
CA ASP A 57 -13.35 -6.15 -2.29
C ASP A 57 -14.42 -6.50 -1.23
N ASP A 58 -14.86 -7.76 -1.19
CA ASP A 58 -15.84 -8.24 -0.20
C ASP A 58 -15.38 -8.08 1.27
N GLY A 59 -14.06 -7.93 1.47
CA GLY A 59 -13.44 -7.71 2.77
C GLY A 59 -13.26 -6.24 3.12
N TRP A 60 -13.83 -5.31 2.34
CA TRP A 60 -13.70 -3.87 2.54
C TRP A 60 -12.29 -3.31 2.32
N TYR A 61 -11.43 -4.06 1.62
CA TYR A 61 -10.10 -3.59 1.25
C TYR A 61 -10.13 -2.89 -0.11
N GLU A 62 -9.49 -1.74 -0.19
CA GLU A 62 -9.09 -1.12 -1.45
C GLU A 62 -7.56 -1.12 -1.52
N PHE A 63 -7.01 -1.62 -2.63
CA PHE A 63 -5.59 -1.44 -2.93
C PHE A 63 -5.42 -0.32 -3.95
N TYR A 64 -4.57 0.65 -3.64
CA TYR A 64 -4.39 1.82 -4.48
C TYR A 64 -3.59 1.47 -5.74
N SER A 65 -4.09 1.97 -6.87
CA SER A 65 -3.33 2.07 -8.12
C SER A 65 -2.24 3.13 -7.96
N LEU A 66 -1.16 3.07 -8.75
CA LEU A 66 -0.02 3.97 -8.59
C LEU A 66 -0.42 5.46 -8.62
N ASN A 67 -1.42 5.83 -9.43
CA ASN A 67 -1.93 7.19 -9.53
C ASN A 67 -2.61 7.74 -8.25
N LYS A 68 -3.03 6.85 -7.33
CA LYS A 68 -3.64 7.18 -6.05
C LYS A 68 -2.65 7.08 -4.89
N VAL A 69 -1.51 6.43 -5.10
CA VAL A 69 -0.44 6.35 -4.10
C VAL A 69 0.15 7.74 -3.87
N ASP A 70 0.18 8.14 -2.62
CA ASP A 70 0.76 9.41 -2.20
C ASP A 70 1.29 9.27 -0.77
N ASP A 71 2.06 10.26 -0.31
CA ASP A 71 2.66 10.25 1.01
C ASP A 71 1.58 10.34 2.10
N VAL A 72 1.87 9.70 3.22
CA VAL A 72 0.92 9.55 4.33
C VAL A 72 0.53 10.90 4.94
N VAL A 73 1.41 11.90 4.88
CA VAL A 73 1.14 13.23 5.42
C VAL A 73 0.10 13.94 4.55
N THR A 74 0.27 13.89 3.23
CA THR A 74 -0.65 14.46 2.24
C THR A 74 -2.03 13.81 2.32
N LEU A 75 -2.11 12.47 2.36
CA LEU A 75 -3.39 11.76 2.35
C LEU A 75 -4.12 11.78 3.69
N LEU A 76 -3.37 11.64 4.79
CA LEU A 76 -3.96 11.30 6.08
C LEU A 76 -3.62 12.28 7.21
N GLY A 77 -2.73 13.26 7.00
CA GLY A 77 -2.29 14.19 8.05
C GLY A 77 -3.43 14.99 8.67
N ASN A 78 -4.42 15.38 7.86
CA ASN A 78 -5.64 16.07 8.29
C ASN A 78 -6.88 15.17 8.23
N TYR A 79 -6.70 13.86 8.19
CA TYR A 79 -7.83 12.93 8.17
C TYR A 79 -8.63 13.07 9.46
N GLY A 80 -9.94 13.25 9.35
CA GLY A 80 -10.81 13.58 10.48
C GLY A 80 -10.86 12.48 11.53
N ILE A 81 -11.82 11.56 11.39
CA ILE A 81 -11.93 10.38 12.25
C ILE A 81 -11.80 9.16 11.32
N PRO A 82 -10.88 8.21 11.61
CA PRO A 82 -9.93 8.20 12.73
C PRO A 82 -8.83 9.27 12.60
N ARG A 83 -8.29 9.72 13.74
CA ARG A 83 -7.26 10.78 13.80
C ARG A 83 -5.86 10.27 13.42
N HIS A 84 -5.67 9.80 12.20
CA HIS A 84 -4.41 9.21 11.73
C HIS A 84 -3.20 10.14 11.88
N GLY A 85 -3.42 11.46 11.80
CA GLY A 85 -2.39 12.48 12.02
C GLY A 85 -1.64 12.33 13.35
N GLU A 86 -2.31 11.84 14.41
CA GLU A 86 -1.68 11.60 15.72
C GLU A 86 -0.66 10.45 15.63
N SER A 87 -0.95 9.38 14.89
CA SER A 87 0.00 8.30 14.65
C SER A 87 1.11 8.71 13.68
N ILE A 88 0.78 9.47 12.63
CA ILE A 88 1.76 9.93 11.64
C ILE A 88 2.83 10.81 12.30
N ALA A 89 2.43 11.66 13.27
CA ALA A 89 3.34 12.54 13.99
C ALA A 89 4.44 11.81 14.79
N ILE A 90 4.23 10.53 15.11
CA ILE A 90 5.20 9.70 15.85
C ILE A 90 5.94 8.69 14.97
N ILE A 91 5.55 8.55 13.70
CA ILE A 91 6.29 7.73 12.73
C ILE A 91 7.58 8.48 12.37
N LYS A 92 8.71 7.79 12.40
CA LYS A 92 9.99 8.35 11.94
C LYS A 92 9.91 8.63 10.45
N ASN A 93 10.39 9.78 9.98
CA ASN A 93 10.46 10.15 8.56
C ASN A 93 9.15 9.86 7.79
N PRO A 94 8.01 10.46 8.20
CA PRO A 94 6.70 10.17 7.60
C PRO A 94 6.62 10.59 6.12
N GLU A 95 7.47 11.52 5.67
CA GLU A 95 7.59 11.92 4.26
C GLU A 95 8.05 10.78 3.32
N ASN A 96 8.65 9.74 3.89
CA ASN A 96 9.07 8.53 3.16
C ASN A 96 8.04 7.41 3.24
N CYS A 97 6.85 7.67 3.79
CA CYS A 97 5.81 6.68 4.02
C CYS A 97 4.63 6.94 3.07
N PHE A 98 4.19 5.92 2.33
CA PHE A 98 3.20 6.03 1.26
C PHE A 98 2.03 5.10 1.48
N VAL A 99 0.80 5.58 1.28
CA VAL A 99 -0.40 4.76 1.46
C VAL A 99 -0.60 3.88 0.22
N LEU A 100 -0.68 2.57 0.42
CA LEU A 100 -0.84 1.58 -0.66
C LEU A 100 -2.20 0.89 -0.66
N ALA A 101 -2.88 0.88 0.47
CA ALA A 101 -4.20 0.28 0.60
C ALA A 101 -4.94 0.90 1.79
N ASP A 102 -6.25 0.75 1.79
CA ASP A 102 -7.08 1.07 2.94
C ASP A 102 -8.08 -0.06 3.23
N TYR A 103 -8.58 -0.05 4.45
CA TYR A 103 -9.68 -0.88 4.90
C TYR A 103 -10.80 0.02 5.43
N SER A 104 -12.00 -0.19 4.90
CA SER A 104 -13.25 0.45 5.35
C SER A 104 -13.16 1.98 5.41
N ILE A 105 -12.83 2.63 4.29
CA ILE A 105 -12.75 4.10 4.13
C ILE A 105 -11.70 4.66 5.09
N ASN A 106 -10.47 4.15 4.98
CA ASN A 106 -9.37 4.47 5.88
C ASN A 106 -9.74 4.36 7.37
N LEU A 107 -10.58 3.40 7.78
CA LEU A 107 -10.61 3.00 9.18
C LEU A 107 -9.22 2.52 9.58
N ILE A 108 -8.61 1.69 8.72
CA ILE A 108 -7.19 1.36 8.77
C ILE A 108 -6.56 1.76 7.43
N ALA A 109 -5.44 2.47 7.49
CA ALA A 109 -4.60 2.74 6.33
C ALA A 109 -3.34 1.88 6.36
N TYR A 110 -2.98 1.29 5.22
CA TYR A 110 -1.78 0.49 5.05
C TYR A 110 -0.71 1.30 4.33
N VAL A 111 0.42 1.47 5.00
CA VAL A 111 1.45 2.43 4.61
C VAL A 111 2.79 1.73 4.49
N ILE A 112 3.47 1.87 3.35
CA ILE A 112 4.82 1.34 3.17
C ILE A 112 5.86 2.44 3.39
N ARG A 113 6.97 2.12 4.05
CA ARG A 113 8.14 2.99 4.08
C ARG A 113 9.04 2.70 2.89
N LEU A 114 9.35 3.71 2.09
CA LEU A 114 10.32 3.64 0.99
C LEU A 114 11.59 4.41 1.33
N ASN A 115 12.68 4.09 0.65
CA ASN A 115 13.97 4.73 0.88
C ASN A 115 14.52 5.29 -0.45
N PRO A 116 15.39 6.31 -0.42
CA PRO A 116 16.04 6.83 -1.63
C PRO A 116 17.00 5.85 -2.30
N ILE A 117 17.35 4.77 -1.60
CA ILE A 117 18.23 3.70 -2.06
C ILE A 117 17.46 2.39 -2.10
N ASP A 118 17.89 1.49 -2.98
CA ASP A 118 17.33 0.14 -3.07
C ASP A 118 17.47 -0.57 -1.72
N SER A 119 16.38 -1.19 -1.30
CA SER A 119 16.29 -1.97 -0.07
C SER A 119 15.44 -3.19 -0.35
N GLU A 120 15.87 -4.36 0.10
CA GLU A 120 15.07 -5.59 0.06
C GLU A 120 14.03 -5.63 1.20
N ARG A 121 14.11 -4.68 2.15
CA ARG A 121 13.22 -4.58 3.29
C ARG A 121 12.56 -3.23 3.36
N ASN A 122 11.24 -3.24 3.51
CA ASN A 122 10.40 -2.07 3.63
C ASN A 122 9.27 -2.38 4.58
N GLU A 123 9.26 -1.69 5.72
CA GLU A 123 8.21 -1.86 6.72
C GLU A 123 6.87 -1.42 6.13
N VAL A 124 5.86 -2.27 6.31
CA VAL A 124 4.46 -1.94 6.07
C VAL A 124 3.77 -1.77 7.41
N TYR A 125 3.14 -0.62 7.60
CA TYR A 125 2.40 -0.25 8.79
C TYR A 125 0.90 -0.37 8.54
N ALA A 126 0.16 -0.81 9.54
CA ALA A 126 -1.25 -0.48 9.67
C ALA A 126 -1.37 0.74 10.60
N ILE A 127 -2.16 1.73 10.20
CA ILE A 127 -2.42 2.96 10.94
C ILE A 127 -3.92 3.08 11.21
N CYS A 128 -4.30 3.32 12.46
CA CYS A 128 -5.67 3.62 12.86
C CYS A 128 -5.67 4.64 14.01
N GLY A 129 -6.07 5.87 13.72
CA GLY A 129 -6.10 6.93 14.73
C GLY A 129 -4.70 7.23 15.27
N GLY A 130 -4.56 7.32 16.59
CA GLY A 130 -3.30 7.63 17.27
C GLY A 130 -2.30 6.48 17.38
N VAL A 131 -2.56 5.33 16.72
CA VAL A 131 -1.68 4.15 16.79
C VAL A 131 -1.27 3.64 15.40
N HIS A 132 -0.05 3.12 15.33
CA HIS A 132 0.44 2.33 14.21
C HIS A 132 1.12 1.06 14.69
N LYS A 133 1.20 0.07 13.80
CA LYS A 133 1.91 -1.19 14.02
C LYS A 133 2.59 -1.63 12.73
N VAL A 134 3.84 -2.06 12.81
CA VAL A 134 4.48 -2.78 11.69
C VAL A 134 3.82 -4.15 11.56
N ILE A 135 3.22 -4.42 10.40
CA ILE A 135 2.51 -5.67 10.11
C ILE A 135 3.28 -6.55 9.13
N ALA A 136 4.20 -5.99 8.34
CA ALA A 136 5.00 -6.73 7.36
C ALA A 136 6.39 -6.08 7.18
N GLU A 137 7.40 -6.89 6.79
CA GLU A 137 8.78 -6.42 6.51
C GLU A 137 9.05 -6.22 5.01
N SER A 138 8.08 -6.54 4.16
CA SER A 138 8.10 -6.35 2.70
C SER A 138 6.69 -6.20 2.14
N PHE A 139 6.56 -5.76 0.88
CA PHE A 139 5.27 -5.71 0.21
C PHE A 139 4.73 -7.13 -0.04
N SER A 140 5.60 -8.08 -0.37
CA SER A 140 5.24 -9.49 -0.54
C SER A 140 4.67 -10.11 0.74
N ASP A 141 5.25 -9.80 1.90
CA ASP A 141 4.72 -10.26 3.19
C ASP A 141 3.33 -9.66 3.46
N PHE A 142 3.11 -8.40 3.10
CA PHE A 142 1.79 -7.76 3.20
C PHE A 142 0.75 -8.46 2.31
N ILE A 143 1.07 -8.75 1.05
CA ILE A 143 0.21 -9.52 0.14
C ILE A 143 -0.04 -10.93 0.68
N SER A 144 0.98 -11.57 1.27
CA SER A 144 0.86 -12.88 1.92
C SER A 144 -0.16 -12.86 3.05
N LEU A 145 -0.15 -11.81 3.88
CA LEU A 145 -1.10 -11.63 4.96
C LEU A 145 -2.52 -11.41 4.41
N TYR A 146 -2.70 -10.51 3.44
CA TYR A 146 -4.00 -10.30 2.80
C TYR A 146 -4.61 -11.59 2.23
N LEU A 147 -3.80 -12.41 1.54
CA LEU A 147 -4.28 -13.62 0.88
C LEU A 147 -4.55 -14.81 1.81
N ASN A 148 -3.88 -14.88 2.97
CA ASN A 148 -3.88 -16.09 3.81
C ASN A 148 -4.33 -15.85 5.24
N SER A 149 -4.28 -14.61 5.74
CA SER A 149 -4.57 -14.28 7.14
C SER A 149 -4.99 -12.81 7.27
N PRO A 150 -6.07 -12.36 6.58
CA PRO A 150 -6.47 -10.95 6.57
C PRO A 150 -6.75 -10.39 7.97
N ASP A 151 -7.19 -11.22 8.92
CA ASP A 151 -7.39 -10.83 10.32
C ASP A 151 -6.11 -10.28 10.99
N LYS A 152 -4.92 -10.66 10.49
CA LYS A 152 -3.63 -10.17 11.00
C LYS A 152 -3.26 -8.77 10.50
N LEU A 153 -4.00 -8.24 9.52
CA LEU A 153 -3.83 -6.88 9.02
C LEU A 153 -4.49 -5.84 9.96
N MET A 154 -5.33 -6.28 10.89
CA MET A 154 -6.04 -5.41 11.82
C MET A 154 -5.15 -5.01 13.01
N ILE A 155 -5.45 -3.85 13.62
CA ILE A 155 -4.77 -3.33 14.82
C ILE A 155 -5.73 -2.99 15.95
#